data_AF-A0AAD6HLJ4-F1
#
_entry.id   AF-A0AAD6HLJ4-F1
#
_cell.length_a   1.000
_cell.length_b   1.000
_cell.length_c   1.000
_cell.angle_alpha   90.00
_cell.angle_beta   90.00
_cell.angle_gamma   90.00
#
_symmetry.space_group_name_H-M   'P 1'
#
loop_
_entity.id
_entity.type
_entity.pdbx_description
1 polymer ?
#
loop_
_entity_poly.entity_id
_entity_poly.type
_entity_poly.pdbx_seq_one_letter_code
_entity_poly.pdbx_strand_id
1 'polypeptide(L)'
;MSPLRPCKVIISGGGVAGLALAVALDKIGVDYQLLEAYPDIAPKLGFYEELKSICPPLSNFGFRGPNGELLSSSDNNWDPVSLCKDSDKSKVLTGKRIKSIENTEDGALVTTTDGSVFFGDMVIGTDGVHSSVRKAIVRHAKERGLGPEYTEEDKVSSDFACIYGVSPKLEGLPENCLEFRFNRGSSTLIGNGPPDRTFYEIPQLSEDDLEKVVKEHWDEYVTSDMQLSKFYETRTEALYTSMHEFVFSKWHLDRMLILGDAAHQMTSILAQGGAQAVESIACFANALTRVLSNKSKTGRLSAREIQEMFEQIQGVRHSRVKSMVESSNKRQLRDAMVTPELEDLTLNKFPKLVPGIILERWDETFKSAVLLDMIPVPEALNASWLYRQSHETETNILRSSL
;
A
#
# COMPACT_ATOMS: atom_id res chain seq x y z
N MET A 1 -7.65 -35.16 -25.59
CA MET A 1 -7.00 -33.87 -25.28
C MET A 1 -8.07 -32.94 -24.76
N SER A 2 -8.01 -32.53 -23.50
CA SER A 2 -8.92 -31.52 -22.96
C SER A 2 -8.75 -30.21 -23.75
N PRO A 3 -9.84 -29.49 -24.07
CA PRO A 3 -9.73 -28.25 -24.85
C PRO A 3 -8.82 -27.24 -24.15
N LEU A 4 -8.06 -26.48 -24.95
CA LEU A 4 -7.19 -25.40 -24.50
C LEU A 4 -8.04 -24.36 -23.75
N ARG A 5 -8.00 -24.37 -22.42
CA ARG A 5 -8.66 -23.34 -21.60
C ARG A 5 -7.68 -22.18 -21.36
N PRO A 6 -8.10 -20.92 -21.52
CA PRO A 6 -7.28 -19.75 -21.16
C PRO A 6 -6.85 -19.81 -19.69
N CYS A 7 -5.70 -19.18 -19.38
CA CYS A 7 -5.25 -19.00 -18.00
C CYS A 7 -6.31 -18.21 -17.21
N LYS A 8 -6.65 -18.71 -16.02
CA LYS A 8 -7.61 -18.10 -15.10
C LYS A 8 -6.99 -17.84 -13.73
N VAL A 9 -7.13 -16.62 -13.24
CA VAL A 9 -6.61 -16.20 -11.92
C VAL A 9 -7.76 -16.04 -10.92
N ILE A 10 -7.65 -16.60 -9.72
CA ILE A 10 -8.54 -16.26 -8.61
C ILE A 10 -7.89 -15.15 -7.78
N ILE A 11 -8.60 -14.05 -7.56
CA ILE A 11 -8.15 -12.93 -6.71
C ILE A 11 -8.93 -12.98 -5.40
N SER A 12 -8.22 -13.00 -4.26
CA SER A 12 -8.81 -12.87 -2.92
C SER A 12 -8.71 -11.42 -2.46
N GLY A 13 -9.84 -10.79 -2.15
CA GLY A 13 -9.92 -9.40 -1.70
C GLY A 13 -10.23 -8.42 -2.83
N GLY A 14 -11.21 -7.55 -2.59
CA GLY A 14 -11.68 -6.46 -3.44
C GLY A 14 -11.19 -5.08 -2.98
N GLY A 15 -10.14 -5.02 -2.17
CA GLY A 15 -9.48 -3.75 -1.83
C GLY A 15 -8.76 -3.12 -3.03
N VAL A 16 -8.05 -2.01 -2.78
CA VAL A 16 -7.23 -1.30 -3.78
C VAL A 16 -6.36 -2.25 -4.60
N ALA A 17 -5.65 -3.17 -3.93
CA ALA A 17 -4.78 -4.14 -4.58
C ALA A 17 -5.54 -5.13 -5.47
N GLY A 18 -6.62 -5.73 -4.96
CA GLY A 18 -7.40 -6.71 -5.73
C GLY A 18 -8.05 -6.11 -6.97
N LEU A 19 -8.60 -4.90 -6.85
CA LEU A 19 -9.19 -4.17 -7.97
C LEU A 19 -8.13 -3.72 -8.99
N ALA A 20 -6.98 -3.23 -8.54
CA ALA A 20 -5.88 -2.87 -9.44
C ALA A 20 -5.36 -4.11 -10.20
N LEU A 21 -5.30 -5.27 -9.56
CA LEU A 21 -4.95 -6.53 -10.21
C LEU A 21 -5.99 -6.95 -11.25
N ALA A 22 -7.28 -6.87 -10.92
CA ALA A 22 -8.37 -7.15 -11.86
C ALA A 22 -8.27 -6.29 -13.13
N VAL A 23 -8.03 -4.98 -12.97
CA VAL A 23 -7.80 -4.06 -14.11
C VAL A 23 -6.56 -4.44 -14.91
N ALA A 24 -5.46 -4.78 -14.25
CA ALA A 24 -4.24 -5.20 -14.94
C ALA A 24 -4.45 -6.49 -15.75
N LEU A 25 -5.19 -7.45 -15.20
CA LEU A 25 -5.53 -8.71 -15.88
C LEU A 25 -6.45 -8.49 -17.10
N ASP A 26 -7.49 -7.64 -16.97
CA ASP A 26 -8.34 -7.28 -18.13
C ASP A 26 -7.50 -6.63 -19.25
N LYS A 27 -6.55 -5.74 -18.90
CA LYS A 27 -5.67 -5.11 -19.88
C LYS A 27 -4.75 -6.08 -20.63
N ILE A 28 -4.29 -7.15 -19.97
CA ILE A 28 -3.43 -8.17 -20.60
C ILE A 28 -4.23 -9.36 -21.15
N GLY A 29 -5.57 -9.32 -21.08
CA GLY A 29 -6.45 -10.35 -21.64
C GLY A 29 -6.44 -11.68 -20.90
N VAL A 30 -6.21 -11.67 -19.58
CA VAL A 30 -6.23 -12.87 -18.73
C VAL A 30 -7.55 -12.96 -17.97
N ASP A 31 -8.17 -14.14 -17.96
CA ASP A 31 -9.43 -14.35 -17.25
C ASP A 31 -9.23 -14.36 -15.73
N TYR A 32 -10.21 -13.86 -14.98
CA TYR A 32 -10.14 -13.87 -13.52
C TYR A 32 -11.51 -13.93 -12.85
N GLN A 33 -11.49 -14.29 -11.57
CA GLN A 33 -12.60 -14.14 -10.65
C GLN A 33 -12.09 -13.47 -9.36
N LEU A 34 -12.65 -12.30 -9.02
CA LEU A 34 -12.38 -11.62 -7.76
C LEU A 34 -13.42 -12.02 -6.71
N LEU A 35 -12.94 -12.42 -5.54
CA LEU A 35 -13.73 -12.85 -4.39
C LEU A 35 -13.51 -11.87 -3.22
N GLU A 36 -14.47 -10.99 -2.96
CA GLU A 36 -14.49 -10.08 -1.82
C GLU A 36 -15.26 -10.73 -0.66
N ALA A 37 -14.67 -10.73 0.53
CA ALA A 37 -15.23 -11.38 1.70
C ALA A 37 -16.43 -10.64 2.31
N TYR A 38 -16.44 -9.31 2.21
CA TYR A 38 -17.50 -8.43 2.70
C TYR A 38 -18.60 -8.23 1.65
N PRO A 39 -19.80 -7.78 2.05
CA PRO A 39 -20.91 -7.53 1.11
C PRO A 39 -20.62 -6.36 0.17
N ASP A 40 -19.75 -5.44 0.60
CA ASP A 40 -19.38 -4.23 -0.12
C ASP A 40 -17.89 -4.23 -0.48
N ILE A 41 -17.56 -3.45 -1.50
CA ILE A 41 -16.20 -3.28 -2.02
C ILE A 41 -15.76 -1.86 -1.70
N ALA A 42 -14.55 -1.71 -1.17
CA ALA A 42 -13.92 -0.43 -0.88
C ALA A 42 -12.55 -0.35 -1.57
N PRO A 43 -12.31 0.64 -2.44
CA PRO A 43 -13.24 1.68 -2.90
C PRO A 43 -14.30 1.18 -3.89
N LYS A 44 -15.41 1.92 -4.04
CA LYS A 44 -16.47 1.56 -4.99
C LYS A 44 -15.93 1.55 -6.44
N LEU A 45 -16.43 0.61 -7.25
CA LEU A 45 -16.12 0.49 -8.68
C LEU A 45 -16.44 1.81 -9.41
N GLY A 46 -15.43 2.43 -10.03
CA GLY A 46 -15.52 3.80 -10.59
C GLY A 46 -14.67 4.84 -9.84
N PHE A 47 -13.92 4.42 -8.81
CA PHE A 47 -13.05 5.22 -7.95
C PHE A 47 -12.11 6.20 -8.67
N TYR A 48 -11.83 6.07 -9.96
CA TYR A 48 -10.91 6.98 -10.67
C TYR A 48 -11.47 8.38 -10.92
N GLU A 49 -12.72 8.49 -11.38
CA GLU A 49 -13.33 9.82 -11.58
C GLU A 49 -13.63 10.48 -10.22
N GLU A 50 -13.94 9.65 -9.22
CA GLU A 50 -14.05 10.08 -7.82
C GLU A 50 -12.69 10.55 -7.30
N LEU A 51 -11.61 9.75 -7.41
CA LEU A 51 -10.21 10.11 -7.08
C LEU A 51 -9.75 11.39 -7.77
N LYS A 52 -10.02 11.56 -9.07
CA LYS A 52 -9.67 12.78 -9.81
C LYS A 52 -10.43 14.00 -9.31
N SER A 53 -11.69 13.84 -8.93
CA SER A 53 -12.48 14.93 -8.34
C SER A 53 -12.05 15.27 -6.91
N ILE A 54 -11.35 14.36 -6.23
CA ILE A 54 -10.96 14.48 -4.82
C ILE A 54 -9.45 14.67 -4.56
N CYS A 55 -8.61 14.44 -5.56
CA CYS A 55 -7.15 14.65 -5.50
C CYS A 55 -6.75 15.80 -6.43
N PRO A 56 -7.13 17.06 -6.15
CA PRO A 56 -6.55 18.19 -6.86
C PRO A 56 -5.04 18.26 -6.56
N PRO A 57 -4.28 19.05 -7.34
CA PRO A 57 -2.87 19.23 -7.06
C PRO A 57 -2.66 19.71 -5.62
N LEU A 58 -1.76 19.06 -4.89
CA LEU A 58 -1.36 19.53 -3.56
C LEU A 58 -0.67 20.88 -3.74
N SER A 59 -1.33 21.96 -3.29
CA SER A 59 -0.84 23.33 -3.48
C SER A 59 0.09 23.79 -2.36
N ASN A 60 -0.07 23.23 -1.15
CA ASN A 60 0.68 23.64 0.03
C ASN A 60 1.05 22.42 0.90
N PHE A 61 2.28 22.39 1.38
CA PHE A 61 2.82 21.36 2.27
C PHE A 61 3.52 22.03 3.45
N GLY A 62 3.22 21.60 4.67
CA GLY A 62 3.70 22.24 5.90
C GLY A 62 4.10 21.25 7.00
N PHE A 63 5.06 21.67 7.83
CA PHE A 63 5.46 20.98 9.06
C PHE A 63 5.19 21.88 10.27
N ARG A 64 4.66 21.30 11.34
CA ARG A 64 4.27 22.02 12.56
C ARG A 64 4.86 21.39 13.83
N GLY A 65 5.17 22.24 14.79
CA GLY A 65 5.65 21.86 16.10
C GLY A 65 4.52 21.51 17.08
N PRO A 66 4.87 21.15 18.33
CA PRO A 66 3.92 20.64 19.32
C PRO A 66 2.82 21.62 19.72
N ASN A 67 3.04 22.93 19.56
CA ASN A 67 2.05 23.96 19.89
C ASN A 67 1.28 24.45 18.64
N GLY A 68 1.38 23.73 17.51
CA GLY A 68 0.69 24.07 16.26
C GLY A 68 1.40 25.14 15.42
N GLU A 69 2.56 25.62 15.87
CA GLU A 69 3.38 26.60 15.16
C GLU A 69 3.98 26.02 13.88
N LEU A 70 4.00 26.81 12.80
CA LEU A 70 4.58 26.40 11.52
C LEU A 70 6.12 26.39 11.62
N LEU A 71 6.73 25.24 11.39
CA LEU A 71 8.19 25.06 11.36
C LEU A 71 8.75 25.34 9.97
N SER A 72 8.07 24.87 8.92
CA SER A 72 8.41 25.14 7.52
C SER A 72 7.24 24.82 6.60
N SER A 73 7.20 25.46 5.43
CA SER A 73 6.21 25.17 4.38
C SER A 73 6.81 25.32 2.99
N SER A 74 6.18 24.70 1.99
CA SER A 74 6.46 24.94 0.57
C SER A 74 5.18 24.92 -0.25
N ASP A 75 5.12 25.82 -1.23
CA ASP A 75 4.09 25.81 -2.27
C ASP A 75 4.56 24.89 -3.39
N ASN A 76 3.76 23.88 -3.74
CA ASN A 76 4.05 22.95 -4.83
C ASN A 76 2.83 22.85 -5.74
N ASN A 77 3.02 22.47 -7.00
CA ASN A 77 1.92 22.14 -7.92
C ASN A 77 2.14 20.71 -8.43
N TRP A 78 1.76 19.71 -7.63
CA TRP A 78 1.95 18.30 -7.98
C TRP A 78 0.61 17.61 -8.22
N ASP A 79 0.44 17.01 -9.41
CA ASP A 79 -0.70 16.18 -9.84
C ASP A 79 -0.30 14.69 -9.92
N PRO A 80 -0.65 13.86 -8.92
CA PRO A 80 -0.53 12.43 -8.99
C PRO A 80 -1.92 11.81 -9.21
N VAL A 81 -2.22 11.21 -10.36
CA VAL A 81 -2.97 9.93 -10.47
C VAL A 81 -3.24 9.56 -11.93
N SER A 82 -2.81 8.35 -12.30
CA SER A 82 -3.42 7.57 -13.37
C SER A 82 -3.45 6.11 -12.96
N LEU A 83 -4.63 5.49 -12.98
CA LEU A 83 -4.94 4.04 -13.12
C LEU A 83 -6.20 3.73 -12.31
N CYS A 84 -7.31 3.46 -13.01
CA CYS A 84 -8.35 2.45 -12.71
C CYS A 84 -9.60 2.78 -13.55
N LYS A 85 -9.83 2.05 -14.64
CA LYS A 85 -11.10 2.11 -15.39
C LYS A 85 -11.72 0.72 -15.44
N ASP A 86 -13.04 0.71 -15.30
CA ASP A 86 -14.00 -0.33 -15.72
C ASP A 86 -13.49 -1.77 -15.67
N SER A 87 -13.65 -2.43 -14.52
CA SER A 87 -13.65 -3.89 -14.46
C SER A 87 -15.06 -4.44 -14.71
N ASP A 88 -15.13 -5.60 -15.34
CA ASP A 88 -16.39 -6.32 -15.57
C ASP A 88 -17.00 -6.73 -14.22
N LYS A 89 -18.13 -6.09 -13.85
CA LYS A 89 -18.80 -6.32 -12.56
C LYS A 89 -19.25 -7.77 -12.36
N SER A 90 -19.42 -8.56 -13.42
CA SER A 90 -19.78 -9.98 -13.31
C SER A 90 -18.63 -10.84 -12.77
N LYS A 91 -17.38 -10.38 -12.91
CA LYS A 91 -16.18 -11.06 -12.41
C LYS A 91 -15.85 -10.73 -10.96
N VAL A 92 -16.67 -9.91 -10.31
CA VAL A 92 -16.45 -9.48 -8.93
C VAL A 92 -17.61 -9.97 -8.06
N LEU A 93 -17.31 -10.87 -7.12
CA LEU A 93 -18.31 -11.47 -6.24
C LEU A 93 -18.05 -11.07 -4.79
N THR A 94 -19.06 -10.50 -4.14
CA THR A 94 -19.03 -10.10 -2.73
C THR A 94 -19.61 -11.20 -1.82
N GLY A 95 -19.33 -11.11 -0.52
CA GLY A 95 -19.71 -12.15 0.45
C GLY A 95 -19.00 -13.50 0.24
N LYS A 96 -17.92 -13.54 -0.55
CA LYS A 96 -17.16 -14.73 -0.94
C LYS A 96 -15.87 -14.87 -0.15
N ARG A 97 -15.97 -14.97 1.18
CA ARG A 97 -14.79 -15.22 2.04
C ARG A 97 -14.20 -16.60 1.75
N ILE A 98 -12.92 -16.65 1.38
CA ILE A 98 -12.19 -17.92 1.18
C ILE A 98 -12.05 -18.66 2.51
N LYS A 99 -12.43 -19.93 2.50
CA LYS A 99 -12.32 -20.89 3.62
C LYS A 99 -11.15 -21.84 3.43
N SER A 100 -10.95 -22.36 2.23
CA SER A 100 -9.85 -23.28 1.92
C SER A 100 -9.40 -23.18 0.47
N ILE A 101 -8.13 -23.51 0.25
CA ILE A 101 -7.52 -23.65 -1.06
C ILE A 101 -6.86 -25.03 -1.13
N GLU A 102 -7.14 -25.76 -2.19
CA GLU A 102 -6.58 -27.07 -2.49
C GLU A 102 -5.89 -27.05 -3.85
N ASN A 103 -4.63 -27.46 -3.88
CA ASN A 103 -3.90 -27.60 -5.14
C ASN A 103 -4.36 -28.88 -5.86
N THR A 104 -4.52 -28.78 -7.16
CA THR A 104 -4.81 -29.90 -8.07
C THR A 104 -3.69 -30.00 -9.09
N GLU A 105 -3.66 -31.09 -9.87
CA GLU A 105 -2.72 -31.24 -10.99
C GLU A 105 -2.78 -30.03 -11.95
N ASP A 106 -4.01 -29.59 -12.24
CA ASP A 106 -4.31 -28.62 -13.28
C ASP A 106 -4.49 -27.18 -12.81
N GLY A 107 -4.49 -26.91 -11.50
CA GLY A 107 -4.84 -25.60 -10.94
C GLY A 107 -5.08 -25.65 -9.43
N ALA A 108 -5.92 -24.76 -8.91
CA ALA A 108 -6.33 -24.70 -7.52
C ALA A 108 -7.85 -24.57 -7.40
N LEU A 109 -8.43 -25.30 -6.44
CA LEU A 109 -9.82 -25.21 -6.03
C LEU A 109 -9.92 -24.32 -4.79
N VAL A 110 -10.78 -23.31 -4.86
CA VAL A 110 -11.03 -22.35 -3.80
C VAL A 110 -12.46 -22.53 -3.31
N THR A 111 -12.61 -22.89 -2.04
CA THR A 111 -13.91 -23.05 -1.39
C THR A 111 -14.17 -21.86 -0.49
N THR A 112 -15.33 -21.23 -0.65
CA THR A 112 -15.77 -20.08 0.17
C THR A 112 -16.62 -20.53 1.35
N THR A 113 -16.78 -19.64 2.34
CA THR A 113 -17.55 -19.91 3.56
C THR A 113 -19.02 -20.22 3.32
N ASP A 114 -19.60 -19.73 2.22
CA ASP A 114 -20.97 -20.04 1.78
C ASP A 114 -21.09 -21.36 1.00
N GLY A 115 -19.99 -22.12 0.85
CA GLY A 115 -19.95 -23.39 0.15
C GLY A 115 -19.73 -23.30 -1.37
N SER A 116 -19.64 -22.09 -1.94
CA SER A 116 -19.29 -21.94 -3.36
C SER A 116 -17.88 -22.45 -3.63
N VAL A 117 -17.64 -22.98 -4.83
CA VAL A 117 -16.34 -23.50 -5.26
C VAL A 117 -15.93 -22.84 -6.57
N PHE A 118 -14.69 -22.36 -6.60
CA PHE A 118 -14.09 -21.70 -7.76
C PHE A 118 -12.81 -22.42 -8.16
N PHE A 119 -12.54 -22.45 -9.46
CA PHE A 119 -11.33 -23.04 -10.02
C PHE A 119 -10.51 -21.96 -10.75
N GLY A 120 -9.20 -21.96 -10.56
CA GLY A 120 -8.24 -21.18 -11.34
C GLY A 120 -6.89 -21.87 -11.47
N ASP A 121 -6.03 -21.37 -12.35
CA ASP A 121 -4.66 -21.86 -12.52
C ASP A 121 -3.75 -21.42 -11.37
N MET A 122 -4.09 -20.29 -10.74
CA MET A 122 -3.42 -19.72 -9.58
C MET A 122 -4.37 -18.87 -8.72
N VAL A 123 -3.97 -18.65 -7.47
CA VAL A 123 -4.71 -17.83 -6.48
C VAL A 123 -3.79 -16.71 -5.99
N ILE A 124 -4.24 -15.47 -6.13
CA ILE A 124 -3.50 -14.28 -5.68
C ILE A 124 -4.23 -13.66 -4.49
N GLY A 125 -3.57 -13.64 -3.34
CA GLY A 125 -4.05 -13.05 -2.10
C GLY A 125 -3.74 -11.57 -2.03
N THR A 126 -4.76 -10.74 -2.17
CA THR A 126 -4.76 -9.28 -1.93
C THR A 126 -5.70 -8.90 -0.79
N ASP A 127 -5.94 -9.85 0.11
CA ASP A 127 -6.95 -9.84 1.17
C ASP A 127 -6.42 -9.32 2.53
N GLY A 128 -5.39 -8.48 2.45
CA GLY A 128 -4.94 -7.60 3.52
C GLY A 128 -4.34 -8.29 4.74
N VAL A 129 -4.34 -7.57 5.86
CA VAL A 129 -3.65 -7.95 7.10
C VAL A 129 -4.04 -9.32 7.61
N HIS A 130 -5.30 -9.74 7.45
CA HIS A 130 -5.81 -11.03 7.93
C HIS A 130 -5.93 -12.12 6.86
N SER A 131 -5.18 -11.97 5.76
CA SER A 131 -5.18 -12.80 4.55
C SER A 131 -5.53 -14.28 4.78
N SER A 132 -6.61 -14.74 4.13
CA SER A 132 -6.98 -16.15 4.05
C SER A 132 -5.99 -16.94 3.18
N VAL A 133 -5.46 -16.32 2.13
CA VAL A 133 -4.47 -16.96 1.25
C VAL A 133 -3.16 -17.19 1.98
N ARG A 134 -2.67 -16.23 2.77
CA ARG A 134 -1.47 -16.42 3.61
C ARG A 134 -1.66 -17.56 4.59
N LYS A 135 -2.81 -17.60 5.29
CA LYS A 135 -3.14 -18.71 6.21
C LYS A 135 -3.17 -20.07 5.51
N ALA A 136 -3.64 -20.13 4.25
CA ALA A 136 -3.59 -21.34 3.45
C ALA A 136 -2.15 -21.75 3.11
N ILE A 137 -1.29 -20.81 2.68
CA ILE A 137 0.15 -21.04 2.46
C ILE A 137 0.79 -21.64 3.72
N VAL A 138 0.59 -21.00 4.88
CA VAL A 138 1.14 -21.43 6.17
C VAL A 138 0.68 -22.85 6.53
N ARG A 139 -0.61 -23.14 6.35
CA ARG A 139 -1.17 -24.48 6.62
C ARG A 139 -0.49 -25.54 5.74
N HIS A 140 -0.42 -25.32 4.43
CA HIS A 140 0.20 -26.26 3.48
C HIS A 140 1.70 -26.42 3.76
N ALA A 141 2.39 -25.35 4.15
CA ALA A 141 3.80 -25.39 4.55
C ALA A 141 4.01 -26.27 5.80
N LYS A 142 3.16 -26.09 6.84
CA LYS A 142 3.20 -26.91 8.07
C LYS A 142 2.92 -28.38 7.79
N GLU A 143 1.92 -28.70 6.97
CA GLU A 143 1.58 -30.08 6.58
C GLU A 143 2.75 -30.80 5.88
N ARG A 144 3.62 -30.06 5.19
CA ARG A 144 4.80 -30.59 4.50
C ARG A 144 6.11 -30.47 5.29
N GLY A 145 6.07 -29.90 6.49
CA GLY A 145 7.27 -29.65 7.29
C GLY A 145 8.26 -28.68 6.62
N LEU A 146 7.77 -27.68 5.89
CA LEU A 146 8.62 -26.61 5.32
C LEU A 146 9.14 -25.69 6.43
N GLY A 147 10.18 -24.92 6.11
CA GLY A 147 10.95 -24.14 7.08
C GLY A 147 10.17 -23.02 7.78
N PRO A 148 10.76 -22.44 8.86
CA PRO A 148 10.13 -21.42 9.69
C PRO A 148 9.82 -20.11 8.94
N GLU A 149 10.40 -19.89 7.76
CA GLU A 149 10.12 -18.74 6.89
C GLU A 149 8.68 -18.66 6.38
N TYR A 150 7.89 -19.73 6.52
CA TYR A 150 6.46 -19.76 6.20
C TYR A 150 5.55 -19.49 7.40
N THR A 151 6.09 -19.44 8.62
CA THR A 151 5.31 -19.40 9.87
C THR A 151 5.78 -18.24 10.75
N GLU A 152 5.56 -17.01 10.28
CA GLU A 152 6.07 -15.79 10.92
C GLU A 152 4.97 -14.90 11.49
N GLU A 153 3.73 -15.38 11.56
CA GLU A 153 2.60 -14.59 12.03
C GLU A 153 2.70 -14.17 13.50
N ASP A 154 3.43 -14.93 14.32
CA ASP A 154 3.73 -14.61 15.71
C ASP A 154 4.81 -13.52 15.86
N LYS A 155 5.55 -13.21 14.79
CA LYS A 155 6.57 -12.14 14.76
C LYS A 155 6.00 -10.78 14.33
N VAL A 156 4.75 -10.75 13.89
CA VAL A 156 4.10 -9.51 13.47
C VAL A 156 3.79 -8.69 14.73
N SER A 157 4.46 -7.54 14.85
CA SER A 157 4.24 -6.58 15.94
C SER A 157 3.68 -5.27 15.40
N SER A 158 3.10 -4.50 16.31
CA SER A 158 2.69 -3.11 16.07
C SER A 158 3.27 -2.27 17.20
N ASP A 159 4.20 -1.38 16.87
CA ASP A 159 4.70 -0.39 17.84
C ASP A 159 3.76 0.82 17.92
N PHE A 160 2.93 1.00 16.90
CA PHE A 160 2.00 2.11 16.77
C PHE A 160 0.57 1.63 16.50
N ALA A 161 -0.39 2.41 16.95
CA ALA A 161 -1.76 2.38 16.47
C ALA A 161 -2.15 3.75 15.93
N CYS A 162 -3.17 3.82 15.07
CA CYS A 162 -3.57 5.06 14.42
C CYS A 162 -5.08 5.27 14.50
N ILE A 163 -5.46 6.51 14.85
CA ILE A 163 -6.80 7.02 14.61
C ILE A 163 -6.86 7.55 13.19
N TYR A 164 -7.69 6.96 12.34
CA TYR A 164 -8.08 7.52 11.06
C TYR A 164 -9.41 8.22 11.22
N GLY A 165 -9.47 9.51 10.92
CA GLY A 165 -10.70 10.28 11.00
C GLY A 165 -11.01 11.02 9.71
N VAL A 166 -12.30 11.17 9.43
CA VAL A 166 -12.81 11.95 8.31
C VAL A 166 -13.86 12.91 8.84
N SER A 167 -13.67 14.20 8.58
CA SER A 167 -14.62 15.27 8.93
C SER A 167 -15.01 16.06 7.68
N PRO A 168 -16.16 16.76 7.67
CA PRO A 168 -16.42 17.79 6.67
C PRO A 168 -15.30 18.82 6.66
N LYS A 169 -15.08 19.48 5.52
CA LYS A 169 -14.08 20.55 5.37
C LYS A 169 -14.22 21.58 6.49
N LEU A 170 -13.15 21.74 7.27
CA LEU A 170 -13.10 22.70 8.36
C LEU A 170 -12.59 24.06 7.85
N GLU A 171 -13.33 25.11 8.15
CA GLU A 171 -12.91 26.49 7.87
C GLU A 171 -11.68 26.87 8.72
N GLY A 172 -10.70 27.50 8.09
CA GLY A 172 -9.44 27.97 8.68
C GLY A 172 -8.21 27.11 8.36
N LEU A 173 -8.39 25.96 7.71
CA LEU A 173 -7.30 25.19 7.13
C LEU A 173 -7.01 25.65 5.70
N PRO A 174 -5.74 25.68 5.26
CA PRO A 174 -5.41 25.94 3.87
C PRO A 174 -6.10 24.93 2.93
N GLU A 175 -6.53 25.36 1.75
CA GLU A 175 -7.10 24.44 0.75
C GLU A 175 -5.99 23.59 0.11
N ASN A 176 -6.34 22.34 -0.22
CA ASN A 176 -5.47 21.34 -0.87
C ASN A 176 -4.12 21.21 -0.15
N CYS A 177 -4.18 21.12 1.18
CA CYS A 177 -3.01 21.06 2.02
C CYS A 177 -2.77 19.68 2.62
N LEU A 178 -1.50 19.40 2.87
CA LEU A 178 -1.06 18.29 3.70
C LEU A 178 -0.13 18.82 4.79
N GLU A 179 -0.55 18.72 6.04
CA GLU A 179 0.13 19.28 7.21
C GLU A 179 0.56 18.16 8.14
N PHE A 180 1.83 18.18 8.53
CA PHE A 180 2.41 17.21 9.46
C PHE A 180 2.74 17.88 10.78
N ARG A 181 2.18 17.35 11.85
CA ARG A 181 2.42 17.79 13.22
C ARG A 181 3.31 16.77 13.92
N PHE A 182 4.37 17.26 14.54
CA PHE A 182 5.25 16.44 15.37
C PHE A 182 4.91 16.64 16.84
N ASN A 183 4.68 15.56 17.57
CA ASN A 183 4.45 15.60 19.01
C ASN A 183 5.27 14.50 19.72
N ARG A 184 5.40 14.59 21.05
CA ARG A 184 6.11 13.57 21.84
C ARG A 184 5.20 12.37 22.06
N GLY A 185 5.57 11.22 21.50
CA GLY A 185 4.80 9.98 21.58
C GLY A 185 3.68 9.85 20.55
N SER A 186 3.42 10.90 19.74
CA SER A 186 2.44 10.87 18.66
C SER A 186 2.82 11.81 17.50
N SER A 187 2.23 11.59 16.33
CA SER A 187 2.27 12.56 15.23
C SER A 187 0.87 12.80 14.70
N THR A 188 0.65 13.89 13.95
CA THR A 188 -0.64 14.09 13.27
C THR A 188 -0.41 14.43 11.80
N LEU A 189 -1.06 13.69 10.91
CA LEU A 189 -1.18 14.08 9.50
C LEU A 189 -2.56 14.70 9.30
N ILE A 190 -2.64 15.83 8.60
CA ILE A 190 -3.91 16.48 8.26
C ILE A 190 -3.94 16.74 6.76
N GLY A 191 -4.95 16.20 6.07
CA GLY A 191 -5.25 16.55 4.70
C GLY A 191 -6.52 17.39 4.64
N ASN A 192 -6.49 18.56 4.01
CA ASN A 192 -7.70 19.38 3.79
C ASN A 192 -7.89 19.65 2.30
N GLY A 193 -8.96 19.10 1.72
CA GLY A 193 -9.20 19.22 0.28
C GLY A 193 -10.44 18.45 -0.19
N PRO A 194 -10.68 18.41 -1.51
CA PRO A 194 -11.73 17.63 -2.13
C PRO A 194 -11.79 16.15 -1.66
N PRO A 195 -12.98 15.53 -1.55
CA PRO A 195 -14.30 16.12 -1.71
C PRO A 195 -14.71 16.83 -0.40
N ASP A 196 -14.38 18.11 -0.25
CA ASP A 196 -14.61 18.93 0.95
C ASP A 196 -14.54 18.14 2.27
N ARG A 197 -13.40 17.46 2.50
CA ARG A 197 -13.15 16.67 3.69
C ARG A 197 -11.80 17.02 4.30
N THR A 198 -11.74 16.82 5.61
CA THR A 198 -10.52 16.88 6.38
C THR A 198 -10.19 15.49 6.90
N PHE A 199 -9.04 14.95 6.52
CA PHE A 199 -8.53 13.67 6.98
C PHE A 199 -7.52 13.92 8.09
N TYR A 200 -7.55 13.11 9.15
CA TYR A 200 -6.50 13.14 10.15
C TYR A 200 -6.07 11.74 10.58
N GLU A 201 -4.76 11.60 10.80
CA GLU A 201 -4.14 10.38 11.30
C GLU A 201 -3.35 10.69 12.58
N ILE A 202 -3.56 9.91 13.64
CA ILE A 202 -2.80 10.04 14.90
C ILE A 202 -2.12 8.73 15.27
N PRO A 203 -0.91 8.47 14.72
CA PRO A 203 -0.04 7.42 15.21
C PRO A 203 0.36 7.64 16.67
N GLN A 204 0.28 6.60 17.49
CA GLN A 204 0.67 6.64 18.90
C GLN A 204 1.16 5.30 19.45
N LEU A 205 1.92 5.36 20.54
CA LEU A 205 2.57 4.22 21.21
C LEU A 205 1.65 3.49 22.20
N SER A 206 0.50 2.94 21.77
CA SER A 206 -0.24 1.92 22.55
C SER A 206 -1.36 1.26 21.75
N GLU A 207 -1.80 0.06 22.16
CA GLU A 207 -3.09 -0.51 21.78
C GLU A 207 -4.13 -0.19 22.87
N ASP A 208 -4.76 0.98 22.80
CA ASP A 208 -5.78 1.41 23.75
C ASP A 208 -7.16 1.57 23.09
N ASP A 209 -8.20 1.83 23.89
CA ASP A 209 -9.54 2.12 23.39
C ASP A 209 -9.58 3.49 22.67
N LEU A 210 -10.23 3.57 21.50
CA LEU A 210 -10.32 4.78 20.68
C LEU A 210 -10.73 6.02 21.50
N GLU A 211 -11.73 5.90 22.37
CA GLU A 211 -12.24 7.04 23.14
C GLU A 211 -11.24 7.49 24.21
N LYS A 212 -10.49 6.56 24.79
CA LYS A 212 -9.41 6.88 25.73
C LYS A 212 -8.31 7.69 25.05
N VAL A 213 -7.88 7.24 23.87
CA VAL A 213 -6.83 7.88 23.08
C VAL A 213 -7.25 9.28 22.64
N VAL A 214 -8.45 9.40 22.10
CA VAL A 214 -9.00 10.69 21.68
C VAL A 214 -9.05 11.68 22.84
N LYS A 215 -9.41 11.21 24.03
CA LYS A 215 -9.46 12.05 25.23
C LYS A 215 -8.08 12.53 25.67
N GLU A 216 -7.04 11.71 25.52
CA GLU A 216 -5.66 12.09 25.82
C GLU A 216 -5.15 13.21 24.90
N HIS A 217 -5.56 13.18 23.63
CA HIS A 217 -5.18 14.17 22.63
C HIS A 217 -6.21 15.31 22.43
N TRP A 218 -7.27 15.36 23.24
CA TRP A 218 -8.45 16.22 23.01
C TRP A 218 -8.12 17.71 22.82
N ASP A 219 -7.25 18.22 23.70
CA ASP A 219 -6.87 19.64 23.76
C ASP A 219 -5.63 19.96 22.89
N GLU A 220 -5.12 18.99 22.13
CA GLU A 220 -3.93 19.20 21.31
C GLU A 220 -4.23 20.03 20.06
N TYR A 221 -3.41 21.05 19.83
CA TYR A 221 -3.50 22.00 18.72
C TYR A 221 -3.06 21.44 17.37
N VAL A 222 -3.96 20.81 16.64
CA VAL A 222 -3.75 20.32 15.27
C VAL A 222 -3.24 21.44 14.33
N THR A 223 -3.73 22.66 14.49
CA THR A 223 -3.12 23.90 13.94
C THR A 223 -2.89 24.93 15.05
N SER A 224 -2.31 26.09 14.72
CA SER A 224 -2.09 27.19 15.67
C SER A 224 -3.36 27.72 16.37
N ASP A 225 -4.53 27.39 15.83
CA ASP A 225 -5.83 27.92 16.25
C ASP A 225 -6.93 26.84 16.35
N MET A 226 -6.64 25.57 16.03
CA MET A 226 -7.61 24.48 16.12
C MET A 226 -7.06 23.29 16.88
N GLN A 227 -7.89 22.76 17.77
CA GLN A 227 -7.62 21.55 18.54
C GLN A 227 -8.23 20.31 17.88
N LEU A 228 -7.72 19.13 18.24
CA LEU A 228 -8.23 17.84 17.77
C LEU A 228 -9.72 17.66 18.05
N SER A 229 -10.20 18.13 19.20
CA SER A 229 -11.60 18.13 19.59
C SER A 229 -12.53 18.60 18.47
N LYS A 230 -12.20 19.71 17.78
CA LYS A 230 -12.98 20.26 16.67
C LYS A 230 -13.13 19.28 15.49
N PHE A 231 -12.06 18.55 15.18
CA PHE A 231 -12.07 17.54 14.11
C PHE A 231 -12.91 16.34 14.53
N TYR A 232 -12.67 15.85 15.75
CA TYR A 232 -13.34 14.67 16.26
C TYR A 232 -14.84 14.87 16.48
N GLU A 233 -15.27 16.02 16.99
CA GLU A 233 -16.69 16.35 17.20
C GLU A 233 -17.48 16.40 15.87
N THR A 234 -16.84 16.84 14.80
CA THR A 234 -17.46 17.00 13.47
C THR A 234 -17.31 15.78 12.57
N ARG A 235 -16.63 14.73 13.03
CA ARG A 235 -16.30 13.55 12.23
C ARG A 235 -17.54 12.89 11.63
N THR A 236 -17.43 12.48 10.38
CA THR A 236 -18.36 11.51 9.77
C THR A 236 -17.96 10.09 10.12
N GLU A 237 -16.65 9.83 10.19
CA GLU A 237 -16.09 8.48 10.42
C GLU A 237 -14.84 8.60 11.28
N ALA A 238 -14.64 7.63 12.18
CA ALA A 238 -13.36 7.41 12.83
C ALA A 238 -13.12 5.91 13.05
N LEU A 239 -11.89 5.49 12.82
CA LEU A 239 -11.41 4.14 13.03
C LEU A 239 -10.14 4.19 13.86
N TYR A 240 -10.01 3.26 14.79
CA TYR A 240 -8.76 2.97 15.47
C TYR A 240 -8.24 1.61 15.01
N THR A 241 -6.99 1.55 14.57
CA THR A 241 -6.36 0.28 14.17
C THR A 241 -4.89 0.25 14.54
N SER A 242 -4.41 -0.93 14.95
CA SER A 242 -2.98 -1.20 15.09
C SER A 242 -2.31 -1.09 13.72
N MET A 243 -1.12 -0.49 13.69
CA MET A 243 -0.28 -0.38 12.51
C MET A 243 0.79 -1.45 12.56
N HIS A 244 0.50 -2.58 11.91
CA HIS A 244 1.43 -3.68 11.85
C HIS A 244 2.61 -3.31 10.95
N GLU A 245 3.82 -3.70 11.34
CA GLU A 245 5.05 -3.42 10.61
C GLU A 245 5.81 -4.71 10.37
N PHE A 246 5.64 -5.31 9.18
CA PHE A 246 6.24 -6.59 8.90
C PHE A 246 6.36 -6.88 7.41
N VAL A 247 7.42 -7.58 7.01
CA VAL A 247 7.56 -8.16 5.66
C VAL A 247 7.79 -9.64 5.82
N PHE A 248 6.84 -10.45 5.34
CA PHE A 248 6.95 -11.91 5.42
C PHE A 248 8.09 -12.41 4.53
N SER A 249 8.84 -13.42 5.00
CA SER A 249 10.00 -13.96 4.26
C SER A 249 9.59 -14.77 3.02
N LYS A 250 8.40 -15.39 3.03
CA LYS A 250 7.86 -16.14 1.91
C LYS A 250 6.45 -15.68 1.54
N TRP A 251 6.28 -15.32 0.27
CA TRP A 251 5.03 -14.79 -0.28
C TRP A 251 4.28 -15.80 -1.14
N HIS A 252 4.86 -16.96 -1.40
CA HIS A 252 4.23 -17.92 -2.30
C HIS A 252 4.49 -19.36 -1.89
N LEU A 253 3.56 -20.22 -2.29
CA LEU A 253 3.69 -21.67 -2.21
C LEU A 253 2.76 -22.29 -3.25
N ASP A 254 3.30 -23.22 -4.05
CA ASP A 254 2.61 -23.86 -5.15
C ASP A 254 1.98 -22.85 -6.14
N ARG A 255 0.65 -22.75 -6.14
CA ARG A 255 -0.16 -21.90 -7.01
C ARG A 255 -0.73 -20.69 -6.27
N MET A 256 -0.25 -20.42 -5.05
CA MET A 256 -0.69 -19.30 -4.22
C MET A 256 0.42 -18.26 -4.10
N LEU A 257 0.08 -16.98 -4.29
CA LEU A 257 0.96 -15.82 -4.08
C LEU A 257 0.19 -14.76 -3.28
N ILE A 258 0.83 -14.10 -2.32
CA ILE A 258 0.27 -12.96 -1.57
C ILE A 258 0.96 -11.66 -1.98
N LEU A 259 0.19 -10.56 -2.08
CA LEU A 259 0.65 -9.23 -2.47
C LEU A 259 -0.04 -8.15 -1.63
N GLY A 260 0.59 -6.97 -1.51
CA GLY A 260 0.09 -5.88 -0.66
C GLY A 260 0.19 -6.22 0.82
N ASP A 261 -0.75 -5.73 1.63
CA ASP A 261 -0.79 -5.93 3.09
C ASP A 261 -0.92 -7.40 3.52
N ALA A 262 -1.26 -8.30 2.58
CA ALA A 262 -1.17 -9.73 2.80
C ALA A 262 0.29 -10.19 2.97
N ALA A 263 1.24 -9.56 2.27
CA ALA A 263 2.66 -9.89 2.24
C ALA A 263 3.56 -8.90 3.02
N HIS A 264 3.14 -7.64 3.12
CA HIS A 264 3.96 -6.58 3.69
C HIS A 264 3.12 -5.45 4.28
N GLN A 265 3.34 -5.15 5.56
CA GLN A 265 2.58 -4.18 6.35
C GLN A 265 3.52 -3.05 6.79
N MET A 266 3.05 -1.81 6.74
CA MET A 266 3.82 -0.63 7.10
C MET A 266 2.91 0.46 7.67
N THR A 267 3.51 1.39 8.42
CA THR A 267 2.84 2.59 8.90
C THR A 267 2.35 3.48 7.74
N SER A 268 1.29 4.25 7.98
CA SER A 268 0.67 5.11 6.97
C SER A 268 1.45 6.40 6.67
N ILE A 269 2.45 6.75 7.48
CA ILE A 269 3.12 8.07 7.46
C ILE A 269 3.77 8.46 6.13
N LEU A 270 4.18 7.48 5.30
CA LEU A 270 4.72 7.73 3.96
C LEU A 270 3.67 7.63 2.85
N ALA A 271 2.43 7.28 3.18
CA ALA A 271 1.35 6.92 2.24
C ALA A 271 1.78 5.88 1.19
N GLN A 272 2.72 4.99 1.54
CA GLN A 272 3.31 4.03 0.59
C GLN A 272 2.63 2.66 0.57
N GLY A 273 1.78 2.29 1.53
CA GLY A 273 1.16 0.96 1.57
C GLY A 273 0.42 0.60 0.26
N GLY A 274 -0.53 1.46 -0.14
CA GLY A 274 -1.27 1.31 -1.39
C GLY A 274 -0.37 1.39 -2.63
N ALA A 275 0.59 2.32 -2.66
CA ALA A 275 1.54 2.45 -3.77
C ALA A 275 2.39 1.18 -3.96
N GLN A 276 2.92 0.62 -2.86
CA GLN A 276 3.71 -0.62 -2.90
C GLN A 276 2.88 -1.83 -3.32
N ALA A 277 1.59 -1.87 -2.95
CA ALA A 277 0.68 -2.89 -3.44
C ALA A 277 0.47 -2.79 -4.97
N VAL A 278 0.28 -1.58 -5.50
CA VAL A 278 0.14 -1.32 -6.95
C VAL A 278 1.43 -1.65 -7.70
N GLU A 279 2.61 -1.28 -7.17
CA GLU A 279 3.90 -1.68 -7.75
C GLU A 279 4.07 -3.21 -7.80
N SER A 280 3.63 -3.92 -6.75
CA SER A 280 3.65 -5.39 -6.70
C SER A 280 2.71 -6.01 -7.75
N ILE A 281 1.57 -5.38 -8.03
CA ILE A 281 0.65 -5.78 -9.09
C ILE A 281 1.25 -5.54 -10.47
N ALA A 282 1.91 -4.40 -10.68
CA ALA A 282 2.62 -4.12 -11.93
C ALA A 282 3.70 -5.18 -12.19
N CYS A 283 4.48 -5.53 -11.15
CA CYS A 283 5.47 -6.60 -11.22
C CYS A 283 4.85 -7.94 -11.61
N PHE A 284 3.72 -8.31 -10.97
CA PHE A 284 2.98 -9.52 -11.31
C PHE A 284 2.49 -9.52 -12.76
N ALA A 285 1.86 -8.44 -13.23
CA ALA A 285 1.32 -8.33 -14.58
C ALA A 285 2.43 -8.42 -15.64
N ASN A 286 3.57 -7.79 -15.41
CA ASN A 286 4.74 -7.88 -16.29
C ASN A 286 5.28 -9.32 -16.34
N ALA A 287 5.46 -9.96 -15.18
CA ALA A 287 5.95 -11.33 -15.10
C ALA A 287 5.01 -12.31 -15.81
N LEU A 288 3.70 -12.21 -15.56
CA LEU A 288 2.68 -13.05 -16.20
C LEU A 288 2.65 -12.85 -17.72
N THR A 289 2.73 -11.60 -18.18
CA THR A 289 2.78 -11.29 -19.62
C THR A 289 3.99 -11.95 -20.29
N ARG A 290 5.17 -11.90 -19.66
CA ARG A 290 6.40 -12.52 -20.17
C ARG A 290 6.25 -14.04 -20.27
N VAL A 291 5.77 -14.69 -19.20
CA VAL A 291 5.59 -16.15 -19.19
C VAL A 291 4.55 -16.59 -20.22
N LEU A 292 3.43 -15.87 -20.34
CA LEU A 292 2.39 -16.16 -21.34
C LEU A 292 2.88 -15.93 -22.79
N SER A 293 3.74 -14.93 -23.02
CA SER A 293 4.31 -14.64 -24.33
C SER A 293 5.30 -15.71 -24.80
N ASN A 294 6.00 -16.36 -23.86
CA ASN A 294 6.96 -17.44 -24.13
C ASN A 294 6.32 -18.82 -24.38
N LYS A 295 4.98 -18.87 -24.51
CA LYS A 295 4.09 -20.03 -24.71
C LYS A 295 4.70 -21.44 -24.59
N SER A 296 4.27 -22.14 -23.54
CA SER A 296 4.02 -23.58 -23.60
C SER A 296 3.05 -23.92 -24.74
N LYS A 297 3.35 -24.98 -25.51
CA LYS A 297 2.49 -25.50 -26.61
C LYS A 297 1.08 -25.89 -26.16
N THR A 298 0.82 -25.96 -24.85
CA THR A 298 -0.45 -26.41 -24.25
C THR A 298 -1.35 -25.26 -23.77
N GLY A 299 -0.94 -24.00 -23.92
CA GLY A 299 -1.72 -22.84 -23.46
C GLY A 299 -1.92 -22.75 -21.93
N ARG A 300 -1.32 -23.68 -21.17
CA ARG A 300 -1.37 -23.77 -19.72
C ARG A 300 0.01 -23.54 -19.13
N LEU A 301 0.06 -22.80 -18.02
CA LEU A 301 1.26 -22.68 -17.21
C LEU A 301 1.39 -23.90 -16.32
N SER A 302 2.54 -24.57 -16.40
CA SER A 302 2.90 -25.64 -15.47
C SER A 302 3.07 -25.10 -14.05
N ALA A 303 2.94 -25.98 -13.05
CA ALA A 303 3.18 -25.60 -11.66
C ALA A 303 4.60 -25.02 -11.46
N ARG A 304 5.59 -25.53 -12.21
CA ARG A 304 6.96 -25.03 -12.18
C ARG A 304 7.07 -23.61 -12.73
N GLU A 305 6.46 -23.32 -13.88
CA GLU A 305 6.48 -21.97 -14.47
C GLU A 305 5.81 -20.94 -13.54
N ILE A 306 4.74 -21.33 -12.83
CA ILE A 306 4.07 -20.48 -11.85
C ILE A 306 4.98 -20.21 -10.64
N GLN A 307 5.62 -21.25 -10.09
CA GLN A 307 6.54 -21.08 -8.96
C GLN A 307 7.76 -20.23 -9.33
N GLU A 308 8.36 -20.45 -10.49
CA GLU A 308 9.48 -19.64 -11.00
C GLU A 308 9.07 -18.18 -11.18
N MET A 309 7.87 -17.93 -11.71
CA MET A 309 7.30 -16.58 -11.84
C MET A 309 7.10 -15.91 -10.47
N PHE A 310 6.54 -16.63 -9.49
CA PHE A 310 6.31 -16.10 -8.14
C PHE A 310 7.61 -15.80 -7.40
N GLU A 311 8.62 -16.67 -7.53
CA GLU A 311 9.95 -16.43 -6.96
C GLU A 311 10.60 -15.18 -7.58
N GLN A 312 10.47 -14.97 -8.89
CA GLN A 312 10.95 -13.75 -9.55
C GLN A 312 10.24 -12.48 -9.03
N ILE A 313 8.92 -12.52 -8.89
CA ILE A 313 8.13 -11.38 -8.36
C ILE A 313 8.60 -11.05 -6.93
N GLN A 314 8.71 -12.06 -6.06
CA GLN A 314 9.20 -11.86 -4.70
C GLN A 314 10.63 -11.30 -4.71
N GLY A 315 11.53 -11.85 -5.53
CA GLY A 315 12.92 -11.39 -5.63
C GLY A 315 13.04 -9.91 -6.02
N VAL A 316 12.19 -9.43 -6.93
CA VAL A 316 12.16 -8.01 -7.34
C VAL A 316 11.59 -7.12 -6.23
N ARG A 317 10.51 -7.57 -5.57
CA ARG A 317 9.72 -6.70 -4.67
C ARG A 317 10.21 -6.72 -3.22
N HIS A 318 10.72 -7.84 -2.73
CA HIS A 318 10.97 -8.03 -1.30
C HIS A 318 11.97 -7.02 -0.72
N SER A 319 13.11 -6.80 -1.37
CA SER A 319 14.12 -5.83 -0.91
C SER A 319 13.58 -4.39 -0.92
N ARG A 320 12.89 -4.03 -2.00
CA ARG A 320 12.27 -2.71 -2.20
C ARG A 320 11.24 -2.43 -1.11
N VAL A 321 10.33 -3.36 -0.86
CA VAL A 321 9.30 -3.19 0.15
C VAL A 321 9.89 -3.18 1.56
N LYS A 322 10.85 -4.05 1.86
CA LYS A 322 11.55 -4.04 3.15
C LYS A 322 12.18 -2.68 3.44
N SER A 323 12.86 -2.09 2.46
CA SER A 323 13.41 -0.74 2.60
C SER A 323 12.33 0.32 2.84
N MET A 324 11.15 0.19 2.21
CA MET A 324 10.02 1.11 2.45
C MET A 324 9.42 0.94 3.85
N VAL A 325 9.23 -0.29 4.34
CA VAL A 325 8.73 -0.55 5.70
C VAL A 325 9.70 0.05 6.72
N GLU A 326 11.01 -0.22 6.59
CA GLU A 326 12.03 0.33 7.48
C GLU A 326 12.10 1.86 7.43
N SER A 327 11.92 2.46 6.25
CA SER A 327 11.91 3.91 6.09
C SER A 327 10.67 4.54 6.72
N SER A 328 9.52 3.88 6.59
CA SER A 328 8.26 4.30 7.20
C SER A 328 8.34 4.25 8.72
N ASN A 329 8.88 3.17 9.27
CA ASN A 329 9.12 3.03 10.71
C ASN A 329 10.04 4.14 11.26
N LYS A 330 11.21 4.34 10.63
CA LYS A 330 12.16 5.39 11.04
C LYS A 330 11.53 6.78 10.97
N ARG A 331 10.71 7.03 9.96
CA ARG A 331 9.97 8.28 9.80
C ARG A 331 8.95 8.45 10.93
N GLN A 332 8.19 7.41 11.24
CA GLN A 332 7.18 7.43 12.31
C GLN A 332 7.80 7.69 13.69
N LEU A 333 8.89 7.00 14.03
CA LEU A 333 9.62 7.19 15.29
C LEU A 333 10.16 8.63 15.43
N ARG A 334 10.66 9.19 14.33
CA ARG A 334 11.15 10.58 14.30
C ARG A 334 10.01 11.57 14.48
N ASP A 335 8.93 11.43 13.72
CA ASP A 335 7.79 12.35 13.74
C ASP A 335 7.07 12.32 15.10
N ALA A 336 7.08 11.17 15.79
CA ALA A 336 6.61 11.00 17.15
C ALA A 336 7.67 11.33 18.24
N MET A 337 8.85 11.80 17.85
CA MET A 337 9.92 12.26 18.76
C MET A 337 10.17 11.31 19.95
N VAL A 338 10.26 10.02 19.67
CA VAL A 338 10.25 8.97 20.73
C VAL A 338 11.52 8.97 21.60
N THR A 339 12.58 9.67 21.19
CA THR A 339 13.78 9.90 22.02
C THR A 339 14.19 11.38 22.00
N PRO A 340 14.94 11.86 23.01
CA PRO A 340 15.47 13.23 23.01
C PRO A 340 16.33 13.58 21.79
N GLU A 341 17.05 12.62 21.22
CA GLU A 341 17.85 12.81 20.01
C GLU A 341 16.96 13.02 18.77
N LEU A 342 15.86 12.27 18.67
CA LEU A 342 14.88 12.43 17.60
C LEU A 342 14.08 13.72 17.76
N GLU A 343 13.81 14.14 19.00
CA GLU A 343 13.21 15.44 19.29
C GLU A 343 14.11 16.60 18.80
N ASP A 344 15.38 16.61 19.18
CA ASP A 344 16.34 17.63 18.72
C ASP A 344 16.50 17.61 17.18
N LEU A 345 16.56 16.41 16.60
CA LEU A 345 16.60 16.26 15.15
C LEU A 345 15.38 16.90 14.49
N THR A 346 14.18 16.68 15.04
CA THR A 346 12.91 17.11 14.46
C THR A 346 12.67 18.61 14.63
N LEU A 347 12.95 19.17 15.81
CA LEU A 347 12.64 20.57 16.13
C LEU A 347 13.77 21.53 15.72
N ASN A 348 15.04 21.11 15.80
CA ASN A 348 16.17 22.03 15.67
C ASN A 348 17.02 21.83 14.42
N LYS A 349 17.03 20.62 13.83
CA LYS A 349 17.87 20.28 12.67
C LYS A 349 17.07 20.15 11.39
N PHE A 350 15.94 19.43 11.42
CA PHE A 350 15.10 19.18 10.25
C PHE A 350 14.55 20.47 9.60
N PRO A 351 14.05 21.48 10.35
CA PRO A 351 13.54 22.72 9.74
C PRO A 351 14.63 23.57 9.08
N LYS A 352 15.89 23.34 9.43
CA LYS A 352 17.06 24.02 8.83
C LYS A 352 17.56 23.33 7.56
N LEU A 353 17.02 22.16 7.21
CA LEU A 353 17.34 21.52 5.94
C LEU A 353 16.81 22.36 4.79
N VAL A 354 17.62 22.51 3.75
CA VAL A 354 17.19 23.19 2.53
C VAL A 354 16.03 22.40 1.92
N PRO A 355 14.89 23.05 1.57
CA PRO A 355 13.71 22.36 1.02
C PRO A 355 14.02 21.40 -0.13
N GLY A 356 15.01 21.73 -0.98
CA GLY A 356 15.47 20.87 -2.07
C GLY A 356 15.96 19.47 -1.63
N ILE A 357 16.60 19.35 -0.46
CA ILE A 357 17.08 18.05 0.07
C ILE A 357 15.89 17.18 0.52
N ILE A 358 14.85 17.81 1.07
CA ILE A 358 13.62 17.10 1.47
C ILE A 358 12.91 16.58 0.22
N LEU A 359 12.79 17.41 -0.82
CA LEU A 359 12.21 17.04 -2.10
C LEU A 359 13.00 15.92 -2.80
N GLU A 360 14.34 15.98 -2.79
CA GLU A 360 15.19 14.96 -3.40
C GLU A 360 15.02 13.58 -2.74
N ARG A 361 15.01 13.54 -1.39
CA ARG A 361 14.74 12.30 -0.63
C ARG A 361 13.33 11.76 -0.90
N TRP A 362 12.37 12.65 -1.09
CA TRP A 362 11.01 12.26 -1.44
C TRP A 362 10.96 11.68 -2.86
N ASP A 363 11.66 12.30 -3.81
CA ASP A 363 11.76 11.84 -5.20
C ASP A 363 12.42 10.46 -5.32
N GLU A 364 13.47 10.17 -4.53
CA GLU A 364 14.08 8.83 -4.43
C GLU A 364 13.08 7.71 -4.08
N THR A 365 12.04 8.04 -3.32
CA THR A 365 10.97 7.10 -2.97
C THR A 365 10.20 6.63 -4.21
N PHE A 366 10.09 7.45 -5.26
CA PHE A 366 9.34 7.11 -6.47
C PHE A 366 10.23 6.63 -7.63
N LYS A 367 11.50 7.03 -7.67
CA LYS A 367 12.44 6.68 -8.77
C LYS A 367 12.56 5.19 -9.04
N SER A 368 12.46 4.37 -8.00
CA SER A 368 12.65 2.91 -8.08
C SER A 368 11.36 2.12 -8.25
N ALA A 369 10.23 2.80 -8.51
CA ALA A 369 8.93 2.15 -8.63
C ALA A 369 8.84 1.23 -9.86
N VAL A 370 8.23 0.06 -9.68
CA VAL A 370 7.92 -0.84 -10.80
C VAL A 370 6.76 -0.26 -11.62
N LEU A 371 6.98 -0.11 -12.92
CA LEU A 371 5.97 0.35 -13.87
C LEU A 371 5.43 -0.81 -14.71
N LEU A 372 4.21 -0.66 -15.23
CA LEU A 372 3.62 -1.59 -16.19
C LEU A 372 4.34 -1.48 -17.55
N ASP A 373 4.97 -2.55 -18.01
CA ASP A 373 5.78 -2.56 -19.24
C ASP A 373 4.93 -2.23 -20.49
N MET A 374 3.63 -2.52 -20.44
CA MET A 374 2.69 -2.33 -21.55
C MET A 374 2.04 -0.94 -21.60
N ILE A 375 2.36 -0.04 -20.66
CA ILE A 375 1.84 1.33 -20.66
C ILE A 375 2.99 2.30 -20.88
N PRO A 376 2.93 3.17 -21.91
CA PRO A 376 3.98 4.16 -22.14
C PRO A 376 4.07 5.14 -20.97
N VAL A 377 5.30 5.49 -20.60
CA VAL A 377 5.55 6.52 -19.58
C VAL A 377 5.12 7.88 -20.15
N PRO A 378 4.27 8.66 -19.45
CA PRO A 378 3.88 10.00 -19.89
C PRO A 378 5.07 10.92 -20.15
N GLU A 379 5.00 11.77 -21.19
CA GLU A 379 6.09 12.68 -21.57
C GLU A 379 6.52 13.65 -20.46
N ALA A 380 5.60 14.08 -19.60
CA ALA A 380 5.90 14.92 -18.44
C ALA A 380 6.85 14.24 -17.43
N LEU A 381 6.83 12.90 -17.37
CA LEU A 381 7.79 12.11 -16.62
C LEU A 381 9.07 11.88 -17.46
N ASN A 382 9.02 11.87 -18.79
CA ASN A 382 10.19 11.64 -19.64
C ASN A 382 11.32 12.68 -19.48
N ALA A 383 11.05 13.93 -19.09
CA ALA A 383 12.11 14.91 -18.86
C ALA A 383 12.98 14.56 -17.63
N SER A 384 12.38 14.06 -16.56
CA SER A 384 13.13 13.46 -15.45
C SER A 384 13.67 12.08 -15.84
N TRP A 385 13.08 11.39 -16.84
CA TRP A 385 13.51 10.07 -17.40
C TRP A 385 14.71 10.09 -18.32
N LEU A 386 14.91 11.13 -19.10
CA LEU A 386 16.11 11.23 -19.93
C LEU A 386 17.34 11.63 -19.09
N TYR A 387 17.14 12.25 -17.93
CA TYR A 387 18.16 12.31 -16.88
C TYR A 387 18.44 10.92 -16.27
N ARG A 388 17.48 9.97 -16.31
CA ARG A 388 17.56 8.60 -15.72
C ARG A 388 18.57 7.66 -16.39
N GLN A 389 18.96 7.87 -17.64
CA GLN A 389 19.93 6.97 -18.31
C GLN A 389 21.37 7.51 -18.36
N SER A 390 21.56 8.83 -18.29
CA SER A 390 22.89 9.44 -18.47
C SER A 390 23.76 9.42 -17.21
N HIS A 391 23.19 9.23 -16.02
CA HIS A 391 23.92 9.39 -14.74
C HIS A 391 24.13 8.10 -13.92
N GLU A 392 23.71 6.93 -14.41
CA GLU A 392 24.08 5.65 -13.77
C GLU A 392 25.61 5.40 -13.79
N THR A 393 26.36 6.11 -14.63
CA THR A 393 27.83 6.03 -14.70
C THR A 393 28.58 6.98 -13.75
N GLU A 394 27.99 8.08 -13.28
CA GLU A 394 28.72 9.09 -12.47
C GLU A 394 28.50 8.95 -10.95
N THR A 395 27.40 8.34 -10.52
CA THR A 395 27.05 8.25 -9.09
C THR A 395 27.91 7.24 -8.29
N ASN A 396 28.74 6.42 -8.95
CA ASN A 396 29.66 5.50 -8.28
C ASN A 396 30.95 6.16 -7.76
N ILE A 397 31.22 7.43 -8.12
CA ILE A 397 32.45 8.13 -7.71
C ILE A 397 32.25 8.98 -6.44
N LEU A 398 31.01 9.35 -6.10
CA LEU A 398 30.72 10.22 -4.94
C LEU A 398 30.24 9.48 -3.69
N ARG A 399 29.92 8.17 -3.77
CA ARG A 399 29.48 7.36 -2.63
C ARG A 399 30.61 6.88 -1.70
N SER A 400 31.88 7.15 -2.03
CA SER A 400 33.03 6.76 -1.21
C SER A 400 33.55 7.85 -0.28
N SER A 401 32.87 8.99 -0.17
CA SER A 401 33.41 10.18 0.53
C SER A 401 32.45 10.93 1.46
N LEU A 402 31.25 10.40 1.77
CA LEU A 402 30.37 10.95 2.81
C LEU A 402 29.69 9.86 3.63
#